data_AF-A0AAP5LPH1-F1
#
_entry.id   AF-A0AAP5LPH1-F1
#
_cell.length_a   1.000
_cell.length_b   1.000
_cell.length_c   1.000
_cell.angle_alpha   90.00
_cell.angle_beta   90.00
_cell.angle_gamma   90.00
#
_symmetry.space_group_name_H-M   'P 1'
#
loop_
_entity.id
_entity.type
_entity.pdbx_description
1 polymer ?
#
loop_
_entity_poly.entity_id
_entity_poly.type
_entity_poly.pdbx_seq_one_letter_code
_entity_poly.pdbx_strand_id
1 'polypeptide(L)' 'MKFVSVVGICLLTAAMVYGEWRSSAQKKARIVAGGITLLSAMLALTLLFLPSLPGPTQWIKLLFGKVDKFMK' A
#
# COMPACT_ATOMS: atom_id res chain seq x y z
N MET A 1 19.00 -7.95 -4.08
CA MET A 1 18.38 -7.13 -3.02
C MET A 1 16.93 -6.74 -3.33
N LYS A 2 16.62 -6.12 -4.49
CA LYS A 2 15.23 -5.81 -4.89
C LYS A 2 14.32 -7.04 -5.04
N PHE A 3 14.86 -8.16 -5.52
CA PHE A 3 14.09 -9.42 -5.68
C PHE A 3 13.53 -9.97 -4.36
N VAL A 4 14.29 -9.85 -3.26
CA VAL A 4 13.83 -10.27 -1.92
C VAL A 4 12.65 -9.40 -1.48
N SER A 5 12.72 -8.09 -1.73
CA SER A 5 11.62 -7.16 -1.46
C SER A 5 10.38 -7.46 -2.32
N VAL A 6 10.54 -7.79 -3.61
CA VAL A 6 9.42 -8.20 -4.48
C VAL A 6 8.74 -9.45 -3.92
N VAL A 7 9.51 -10.47 -3.56
CA VAL A 7 8.98 -11.72 -2.97
C VAL A 7 8.27 -11.43 -1.64
N GLY A 8 8.84 -10.55 -0.80
CA GLY A 8 8.21 -10.12 0.44
C GLY A 8 6.87 -9.40 0.23
N ILE A 9 6.79 -8.49 -0.75
CA ILE A 9 5.55 -7.80 -1.12
C ILE A 9 4.52 -8.81 -1.61
N CYS A 10 4.91 -9.76 -2.46
CA CYS A 10 4.00 -10.80 -2.96
C CYS A 10 3.47 -11.70 -1.82
N LEU A 11 4.34 -12.11 -0.89
CA LEU A 11 3.94 -12.92 0.27
C LEU A 11 2.96 -12.18 1.20
N LEU A 12 3.24 -10.90 1.48
CA LEU A 12 2.35 -10.07 2.30
C LEU A 12 1.00 -9.85 1.61
N THR A 13 1.01 -9.58 0.31
CA THR A 13 -0.20 -9.43 -0.50
C THR A 13 -1.02 -10.72 -0.46
N ALA A 14 -0.39 -11.88 -0.63
CA ALA A 14 -1.06 -13.18 -0.55
C ALA A 14 -1.64 -13.45 0.85
N ALA A 15 -0.91 -13.10 1.91
CA ALA A 15 -1.39 -13.25 3.29
C ALA A 15 -2.60 -12.35 3.59
N MET A 16 -2.59 -11.10 3.11
CA MET A 16 -3.73 -10.18 3.22
C MET A 16 -4.96 -10.73 2.49
N VAL A 17 -4.79 -11.15 1.23
CA VAL A 17 -5.89 -11.74 0.45
C VAL A 17 -6.43 -13.01 1.11
N TYR A 18 -5.56 -13.86 1.66
CA TYR A 18 -5.99 -15.07 2.38
C TYR A 18 -6.75 -14.75 3.66
N GLY A 19 -6.27 -13.79 4.46
CA GLY A 19 -6.96 -13.31 5.66
C GLY A 19 -8.34 -12.74 5.35
N GLU A 20 -8.43 -11.90 4.33
CA GLU A 20 -9.70 -11.34 3.85
C GLU A 20 -10.66 -12.41 3.32
N TRP A 21 -10.13 -13.39 2.60
CA TRP A 21 -10.90 -14.52 2.09
C TRP A 21 -11.50 -15.36 3.22
N ARG A 22 -10.76 -15.53 4.32
CA ARG A 22 -11.18 -16.27 5.53
C ARG A 22 -12.16 -15.48 6.40
N SER A 23 -11.99 -14.16 6.49
CA SER A 23 -12.71 -13.32 7.45
C SER A 23 -14.06 -12.82 6.95
N SER A 24 -14.31 -12.75 5.64
CA SER A 24 -15.49 -12.05 5.11
C SER A 24 -16.48 -12.98 4.38
N ALA A 25 -17.68 -13.13 4.95
CA ALA A 25 -18.79 -13.87 4.33
C ALA A 25 -19.51 -13.05 3.21
N GLN A 26 -19.30 -11.73 3.17
CA GLN A 26 -19.92 -10.84 2.19
C GLN A 26 -19.04 -10.65 0.95
N LYS A 27 -19.53 -11.11 -0.21
CA LYS A 27 -18.82 -11.02 -1.51
C LYS A 27 -18.43 -9.58 -1.90
N LYS A 28 -19.22 -8.57 -1.52
CA LYS A 28 -18.94 -7.16 -1.84
C LYS A 28 -17.71 -6.63 -1.10
N ALA A 29 -17.59 -6.93 0.20
CA ALA A 29 -16.44 -6.52 1.01
C ALA A 29 -15.14 -7.14 0.47
N ARG A 30 -15.17 -8.41 0.05
CA ARG A 30 -14.01 -9.07 -0.57
C ARG A 30 -13.54 -8.36 -1.84
N ILE A 31 -14.46 -7.93 -2.72
CA ILE A 31 -14.09 -7.26 -3.97
C ILE A 31 -13.41 -5.92 -3.68
N VAL A 32 -13.99 -5.13 -2.77
CA VAL A 32 -13.45 -3.82 -2.40
C VAL A 32 -12.06 -3.96 -1.80
N ALA A 33 -11.92 -4.84 -0.82
CA ALA A 33 -10.68 -4.93 -0.08
C ALA A 33 -9.58 -5.73 -0.82
N GLY A 34 -9.96 -6.66 -1.71
CA GLY A 34 -9.07 -7.19 -2.75
C GLY A 34 -8.57 -6.10 -3.72
N GLY A 35 -9.45 -5.18 -4.13
CA GLY A 35 -9.08 -4.02 -4.95
C GLY A 35 -8.08 -3.09 -4.25
N ILE A 36 -8.33 -2.76 -2.98
CA ILE A 36 -7.42 -1.93 -2.16
C ILE A 36 -6.06 -2.62 -1.98
N THR A 37 -6.07 -3.93 -1.74
CA THR A 37 -4.85 -4.73 -1.59
C THR A 37 -4.03 -4.75 -2.88
N LEU A 38 -4.69 -4.89 -4.03
CA LEU A 38 -4.04 -4.83 -5.35
C LEU A 38 -3.41 -3.46 -5.60
N LEU A 39 -4.16 -2.38 -5.36
CA LEU A 39 -3.65 -1.01 -5.50
C LEU A 39 -2.45 -0.76 -4.60
N SER A 40 -2.49 -1.24 -3.36
CA SER A 40 -1.39 -1.12 -2.41
C SER A 40 -0.14 -1.89 -2.88
N ALA A 41 -0.31 -3.10 -3.42
CA ALA A 41 0.78 -3.90 -3.96
C ALA A 41 1.42 -3.23 -5.19
N MET A 42 0.61 -2.67 -6.10
CA MET A 42 1.12 -1.91 -7.25
C MET A 42 1.91 -0.68 -6.81
N LEU A 43 1.44 0.04 -5.79
CA LEU A 43 2.11 1.22 -5.26
C LEU A 43 3.47 0.85 -4.62
N ALA A 44 3.49 -0.24 -3.84
CA ALA A 44 4.70 -0.77 -3.22
C ALA A 44 5.75 -1.21 -4.26
N LEU A 45 5.32 -1.89 -5.33
CA LEU A 45 6.20 -2.27 -6.43
C LEU A 45 6.72 -1.04 -7.18
N THR A 46 5.87 -0.05 -7.44
CA THR A 46 6.25 1.19 -8.13
C THR A 46 7.34 1.94 -7.35
N LEU A 47 7.19 2.07 -6.03
CA LEU A 47 8.20 2.69 -5.17
C LEU A 47 9.49 1.88 -5.08
N LEU A 48 9.42 0.56 -5.19
CA LEU A 48 10.60 -0.32 -5.18
C LEU A 48 11.45 -0.16 -6.45
N PHE A 49 10.81 0.07 -7.61
CA PHE A 49 11.50 0.27 -8.88
C PHE A 49 11.91 1.72 -9.12
N LEU A 50 11.07 2.68 -8.74
CA LEU A 50 11.36 4.11 -8.78
C LEU A 50 11.41 4.69 -7.34
N PRO A 51 12.56 4.56 -6.64
CA PRO A 51 12.72 5.08 -5.29
C PRO A 51 12.76 6.62 -5.23
N SER A 52 12.85 7.29 -6.37
CA SER A 52 12.82 8.75 -6.49
C SER A 52 11.42 9.34 -6.37
N LEU A 53 10.36 8.53 -6.44
CA LEU A 53 9.01 9.02 -6.15
C LEU A 53 8.83 9.20 -4.65
N PRO A 54 8.25 10.34 -4.20
CA PRO A 54 7.92 10.52 -2.81
C PRO A 54 6.93 9.44 -2.36
N GLY A 55 7.24 8.78 -1.25
CA GLY A 55 6.35 7.80 -0.65
C GLY A 55 5.03 8.45 -0.20
N PRO A 56 3.98 7.67 0.06
CA PRO A 56 2.68 8.19 0.51
C PRO A 56 2.79 9.08 1.75
N THR A 57 3.69 8.76 2.68
CA THR A 57 3.99 9.60 3.86
C THR A 57 4.63 10.94 3.48
N GLN A 58 5.49 10.97 2.46
CA GLN A 58 6.08 12.20 1.95
C GLN A 58 5.06 13.04 1.18
N TRP A 59 4.12 12.43 0.46
CA TRP A 59 2.98 13.13 -0.16
C TRP A 59 2.12 13.85 0.88
N ILE A 60 1.78 13.17 1.96
CA ILE A 60 1.02 13.78 3.07
C ILE A 60 1.81 14.95 3.66
N LYS A 61 3.12 14.78 3.86
CA LYS A 61 3.99 15.84 4.38
C LYS A 61 4.17 17.01 3.39
N LEU A 62 4.08 16.79 2.08
CA LEU A 62 4.09 17.87 1.09
C LEU A 62 2.77 18.65 1.06
N LEU A 63 1.64 17.95 1.17
CA LEU A 63 0.31 18.54 1.18
C LEU A 63 0.03 19.31 2.47
N PHE A 64 0.38 18.72 3.62
CA PHE A 64 0.04 19.23 4.95
C PHE A 64 1.23 19.83 5.71
N GLY A 65 2.47 19.68 5.23
CA GLY A 65 3.64 20.23 5.93
C GLY A 65 3.65 21.75 6.00
N LYS A 66 2.95 22.44 5.08
CA LYS A 66 2.70 23.88 5.21
C LYS A 66 1.71 24.20 6.33
N VAL A 67 0.68 23.37 6.53
CA VAL A 67 -0.31 23.53 7.60
C VAL A 67 0.33 23.30 8.97
N ASP A 68 1.18 22.27 9.08
CA ASP A 68 1.98 21.99 10.28
C ASP A 68 2.91 23.16 10.65
N LYS A 69 3.50 23.81 9.65
CA LYS A 69 4.35 25.00 9.81
C LYS A 69 3.58 26.27 10.19
N PHE A 70 2.28 26.35 9.88
CA PHE A 70 1.43 27.50 10.22
C PHE A 70 0.77 27.38 11.60
N MET A 71 0.70 26.18 12.18
CA MET A 71 0.12 25.93 13.50
C MET A 71 1.15 25.96 14.65
N LYS A 72 2.40 26.35 14.36
CA LYS A 72 3.49 26.47 15.34
C LYS A 72 4.00 27.90 15.39
#